data_AF-A0A015K9F0-F1
#
_entry.id   AF-A0A015K9F0-F1
#
_cell.length_a   1.000
_cell.length_b   1.000
_cell.length_c   1.000
_cell.angle_alpha   90.00
_cell.angle_beta   90.00
_cell.angle_gamma   90.00
#
_symmetry.space_group_name_H-M   'P 1'
#
loop_
_entity.id
_entity.type
_entity.pdbx_description
1 polymer ?
#
loop_
_entity_poly.entity_id
_entity_poly.type
_entity_poly.pdbx_seq_one_letter_code
_entity_poly.pdbx_strand_id
1 'polypeptide(L)'
;MANKIQRNPIFKSHGAQMEKRLREFGERIRESGHLIQKMYSKGSTVYKSFDIEIKAMIYRLNPNNIRKGDARYFKERLNVLIKKIKEFRILVRQTYNSIQRAENDGNDTVNYISDELKKVITFNIDDDEDIVGIKKELGGINNILNHLRENYSNLDKMEKILKDYENKLTDIYDELDDRYDGIVEFTKEGLESLKFIDNNLKDRFVDVVHV
;
A
#
# COMPACT_ATOMS: atom_id res chain seq x y z
N MET A 1 9.27 -1.52 -26.70
CA MET A 1 8.82 -0.14 -26.98
C MET A 1 9.92 0.88 -27.16
N ALA A 2 10.62 1.30 -26.10
CA ALA A 2 11.48 2.50 -26.12
C ALA A 2 12.49 2.50 -27.29
N ASN A 3 13.27 1.42 -27.46
CA ASN A 3 14.23 1.30 -28.56
C ASN A 3 13.58 1.26 -29.96
N LYS A 4 12.37 0.69 -30.07
CA LYS A 4 11.63 0.64 -31.35
C LYS A 4 11.20 2.04 -31.76
N ILE A 5 10.63 2.81 -30.83
CA ILE A 5 10.20 4.19 -31.07
C ILE A 5 11.37 5.11 -31.38
N GLN A 6 12.49 4.98 -30.66
CA GLN A 6 13.69 5.80 -30.90
C GLN A 6 14.23 5.63 -32.32
N ARG A 7 14.29 4.38 -32.80
CA ARG A 7 14.90 4.04 -34.08
C ARG A 7 13.94 4.15 -35.26
N ASN A 8 12.65 4.28 -34.99
CA ASN A 8 11.66 4.32 -36.04
C ASN A 8 11.72 5.70 -36.74
N PRO A 9 12.03 5.73 -38.05
CA PRO A 9 12.19 6.97 -38.82
C PRO A 9 10.92 7.80 -38.87
N ILE A 10 9.75 7.21 -38.60
CA ILE A 10 8.46 7.88 -38.54
C ILE A 10 8.44 8.95 -37.43
N PHE A 11 9.11 8.71 -36.30
CA PHE A 11 9.13 9.63 -35.16
C PHE A 11 10.33 10.59 -35.14
N LYS A 12 11.10 10.67 -36.25
CA LYS A 12 12.25 11.59 -36.50
C LYS A 12 12.86 12.25 -35.24
N SER A 13 12.35 13.43 -34.87
CA SER A 13 12.85 14.30 -33.79
C SER A 13 12.24 14.03 -32.41
N HIS A 14 11.14 13.27 -32.34
CA HIS A 14 10.39 13.01 -31.11
C HIS A 14 10.69 11.63 -30.51
N GLY A 15 11.22 10.69 -31.31
CA GLY A 15 11.53 9.32 -30.88
C GLY A 15 12.44 9.26 -29.64
N ALA A 16 13.46 10.12 -29.56
CA ALA A 16 14.36 10.19 -28.40
C ALA A 16 13.65 10.69 -27.12
N GLN A 17 12.72 11.65 -27.25
CA GLN A 17 11.96 12.15 -26.11
C GLN A 17 10.96 11.09 -25.61
N MET A 18 10.29 10.38 -26.52
CA MET A 18 9.40 9.26 -26.19
C MET A 18 10.15 8.13 -25.50
N GLU A 19 11.33 7.76 -26.01
CA GLU A 19 12.18 6.75 -25.42
C GLU A 19 12.56 7.12 -23.99
N LYS A 20 13.03 8.36 -23.77
CA LYS A 20 13.38 8.86 -22.44
C LYS A 20 12.20 8.74 -21.47
N ARG A 21 11.02 9.22 -21.87
CA ARG A 21 9.79 9.14 -21.05
C ARG A 21 9.41 7.69 -20.72
N LEU A 22 9.48 6.78 -21.70
CA LEU A 22 9.19 5.36 -21.48
C LEU A 22 10.18 4.70 -20.51
N ARG A 23 11.47 5.09 -20.56
CA ARG A 23 12.48 4.60 -19.60
C ARG A 23 12.23 5.15 -18.20
N GLU A 24 11.95 6.43 -18.08
CA GLU A 24 11.61 7.08 -16.80
C GLU A 24 10.37 6.43 -16.18
N PHE A 25 9.31 6.20 -16.97
CA PHE A 25 8.13 5.47 -16.54
C PHE A 25 8.48 4.04 -16.08
N GLY A 26 9.30 3.30 -16.85
CA GLY A 26 9.77 1.97 -16.45
C GLY A 26 10.51 1.95 -15.10
N GLU A 27 11.37 2.93 -14.85
CA GLU A 27 12.05 3.08 -13.56
C GLU A 27 11.07 3.38 -12.42
N ARG A 28 10.04 4.22 -12.65
CA ARG A 28 8.99 4.50 -11.65
C ARG A 28 8.17 3.26 -11.29
N ILE A 29 7.86 2.42 -12.27
CA ILE A 29 7.20 1.12 -12.05
C ILE A 29 8.08 0.23 -11.18
N ARG A 30 9.38 0.14 -11.50
CA ARG A 30 10.34 -0.67 -10.74
C ARG A 30 10.48 -0.19 -9.29
N GLU A 31 10.65 1.11 -9.08
CA GLU A 31 10.69 1.73 -7.74
C GLU A 31 9.43 1.40 -6.92
N SER A 32 8.26 1.53 -7.55
CA SER A 32 6.98 1.24 -6.92
C SER A 32 6.84 -0.25 -6.60
N GLY A 33 7.28 -1.16 -7.48
CA GLY A 33 7.32 -2.59 -7.24
C GLY A 33 8.17 -2.97 -6.02
N HIS A 34 9.34 -2.37 -5.86
CA HIS A 34 10.17 -2.58 -4.66
C HIS A 34 9.50 -2.11 -3.37
N LEU A 35 8.79 -0.98 -3.40
CA LEU A 35 8.04 -0.49 -2.25
C LEU A 35 6.87 -1.41 -1.89
N ILE A 36 6.13 -1.90 -2.89
CA ILE A 36 5.07 -2.89 -2.71
C ILE A 36 5.63 -4.15 -2.03
N GLN A 37 6.73 -4.71 -2.53
CA GLN A 37 7.35 -5.90 -1.96
C GLN A 37 7.79 -5.68 -0.50
N LYS A 38 8.39 -4.53 -0.22
CA LYS A 38 8.78 -4.14 1.14
C LYS A 38 7.56 -4.00 2.06
N MET A 39 6.47 -3.41 1.55
CA MET A 39 5.21 -3.26 2.27
C MET A 39 4.60 -4.62 2.61
N TYR A 40 4.48 -5.55 1.65
CA TYR A 40 3.99 -6.91 1.92
C TYR A 40 4.82 -7.64 2.97
N SER A 41 6.16 -7.57 2.84
CA SER A 41 7.08 -8.18 3.79
C SER A 41 6.88 -7.64 5.21
N LYS A 42 6.79 -6.30 5.36
CA LYS A 42 6.54 -5.66 6.66
C LYS A 42 5.13 -5.98 7.17
N GLY A 43 4.11 -6.00 6.31
CA GLY A 43 2.72 -6.32 6.67
C GLY A 43 2.60 -7.68 7.37
N SER A 44 3.28 -8.71 6.84
CA SER A 44 3.35 -10.03 7.50
C SER A 44 3.93 -9.95 8.91
N THR A 45 4.97 -9.13 9.12
CA THR A 45 5.57 -8.95 10.46
C THR A 45 4.66 -8.18 11.43
N VAL A 46 3.86 -7.25 10.92
CA VAL A 46 2.85 -6.52 11.71
C VAL A 46 1.80 -7.51 12.20
N TYR A 47 1.21 -8.30 11.30
CA TYR A 47 0.22 -9.32 11.66
C TYR A 47 0.75 -10.27 12.76
N LYS A 48 1.97 -10.79 12.59
CA LYS A 48 2.59 -11.68 13.60
C LYS A 48 2.77 -10.98 14.96
N SER A 49 3.17 -9.71 14.96
CA SER A 49 3.31 -8.94 16.20
C SER A 49 1.95 -8.74 16.86
N PHE A 50 0.91 -8.43 16.09
CA PHE A 50 -0.45 -8.28 16.59
C PHE A 50 -0.97 -9.56 17.23
N ASP A 51 -0.84 -10.69 16.55
CA ASP A 51 -1.26 -12.00 17.05
C ASP A 51 -0.56 -12.35 18.37
N ILE A 52 0.76 -12.14 18.45
CA ILE A 52 1.54 -12.43 19.67
C ILE A 52 1.10 -11.54 20.84
N GLU A 53 1.05 -10.22 20.64
CA GLU A 53 0.79 -9.31 21.75
C GLU A 53 -0.67 -9.37 22.21
N ILE A 54 -1.63 -9.50 21.30
CA ILE A 54 -3.04 -9.63 21.67
C ILE A 54 -3.29 -10.95 22.41
N LYS A 55 -2.73 -12.08 21.94
CA LYS A 55 -2.82 -13.35 22.67
C LYS A 55 -2.22 -13.24 24.08
N ALA A 56 -1.07 -12.59 24.20
CA ALA A 56 -0.41 -12.38 25.48
C ALA A 56 -1.24 -11.49 26.42
N MET A 57 -1.94 -10.49 25.89
CA MET A 57 -2.88 -9.67 26.65
C MET A 57 -4.12 -10.47 27.06
N ILE A 58 -4.77 -11.20 26.15
CA ILE A 58 -5.95 -12.04 26.45
C ILE A 58 -5.62 -13.10 27.51
N TYR A 59 -4.47 -13.76 27.42
CA TYR A 59 -4.03 -14.74 28.42
C TYR A 59 -3.91 -14.12 29.81
N ARG A 60 -3.42 -12.88 29.88
CA ARG A 60 -3.24 -12.14 31.13
C ARG A 60 -4.56 -11.69 31.75
N LEU A 61 -5.58 -11.46 30.92
CA LEU A 61 -6.94 -11.11 31.34
C LEU A 61 -7.76 -12.29 31.87
N ASN A 62 -7.25 -13.52 31.78
CA ASN A 62 -7.89 -14.65 32.46
C ASN A 62 -7.93 -14.37 33.97
N PRO A 63 -9.08 -14.48 34.66
CA PRO A 63 -9.20 -14.19 36.09
C PRO A 63 -8.17 -14.91 36.96
N ASN A 64 -7.73 -16.09 36.55
CA ASN A 64 -6.71 -16.88 37.26
C ASN A 64 -5.28 -16.35 37.09
N ASN A 65 -5.06 -15.40 36.18
CA ASN A 65 -3.74 -14.91 35.76
C ASN A 65 -3.52 -13.42 36.07
N ILE A 66 -4.54 -12.69 36.55
CA ILE A 66 -4.47 -11.26 36.87
C ILE A 66 -3.51 -11.05 38.05
N ARG A 67 -2.57 -10.11 37.92
CA ARG A 67 -1.58 -9.77 38.96
C ARG A 67 -1.48 -8.26 39.16
N LYS A 68 -0.93 -7.87 40.32
CA LYS A 68 -0.53 -6.49 40.57
C LYS A 68 0.46 -6.01 39.49
N GLY A 69 0.21 -4.83 38.92
CA GLY A 69 1.04 -4.24 37.85
C GLY A 69 0.61 -4.59 36.42
N ASP A 70 -0.55 -5.21 36.24
CA ASP A 70 -1.07 -5.59 34.92
C ASP A 70 -1.38 -4.39 34.02
N ALA A 71 -1.81 -3.25 34.58
CA ALA A 71 -2.01 -2.02 33.81
C ALA A 71 -0.74 -1.60 33.05
N ARG A 72 0.42 -1.61 33.72
CA ARG A 72 1.72 -1.33 33.08
C ARG A 72 2.03 -2.36 31.99
N TYR A 73 1.79 -3.64 32.24
CA TYR A 73 1.98 -4.70 31.25
C TYR A 73 1.12 -4.47 29.99
N PHE A 74 -0.17 -4.15 30.15
CA PHE A 74 -1.05 -3.85 29.01
C PHE A 74 -0.59 -2.60 28.26
N LYS A 75 -0.22 -1.52 28.96
CA LYS A 75 0.30 -0.30 28.33
C LYS A 75 1.56 -0.57 27.51
N GLU A 76 2.52 -1.33 28.04
CA GLU A 76 3.74 -1.70 27.32
C GLU A 76 3.43 -2.44 26.02
N ARG A 77 2.48 -3.40 26.06
CA ARG A 77 2.05 -4.20 24.91
C ARG A 77 1.28 -3.38 23.88
N LEU A 78 0.34 -2.55 24.31
CA LEU A 78 -0.39 -1.61 23.44
C LEU A 78 0.56 -0.63 22.75
N ASN A 79 1.56 -0.10 23.47
CA ASN A 79 2.56 0.78 22.87
C ASN A 79 3.39 0.09 21.77
N VAL A 80 3.71 -1.20 21.92
CA VAL A 80 4.34 -2.00 20.86
C VAL A 80 3.44 -2.04 19.62
N LEU A 81 2.14 -2.33 19.79
CA LEU A 81 1.17 -2.40 18.70
C LEU A 81 0.99 -1.04 17.99
N ILE A 82 0.83 0.04 18.75
CA ILE A 82 0.72 1.41 18.23
C ILE A 82 1.95 1.76 17.38
N LYS A 83 3.16 1.49 17.89
CA LYS A 83 4.40 1.75 17.14
C LYS A 83 4.46 0.95 15.84
N LYS A 84 4.08 -0.32 15.87
CA LYS A 84 4.08 -1.19 14.67
C LYS A 84 3.10 -0.69 13.60
N ILE A 85 1.88 -0.29 13.97
CA ILE A 85 0.92 0.27 13.02
C ILE A 85 1.41 1.61 12.47
N LYS A 86 1.93 2.51 13.31
CA LYS A 86 2.47 3.81 12.86
C LYS A 86 3.56 3.63 11.80
N GLU A 87 4.55 2.78 12.09
CA GLU A 87 5.62 2.45 11.13
C GLU A 87 5.08 1.89 9.82
N PHE A 88 4.08 1.01 9.89
CA PHE A 88 3.51 0.39 8.71
C PHE A 88 2.66 1.35 7.89
N ARG A 89 1.86 2.22 8.53
CA ARG A 89 1.08 3.26 7.87
C ARG A 89 1.96 4.21 7.07
N ILE A 90 3.13 4.59 7.61
CA ILE A 90 4.12 5.40 6.88
C ILE A 90 4.55 4.69 5.59
N LEU A 91 4.85 3.38 5.66
CA LEU A 91 5.26 2.60 4.50
C LEU A 91 4.13 2.45 3.46
N VAL A 92 2.89 2.24 3.90
CA VAL A 92 1.70 2.22 3.03
C VAL A 92 1.56 3.56 2.31
N ARG A 93 1.70 4.69 3.02
CA ARG A 93 1.63 6.03 2.43
C ARG A 93 2.76 6.31 1.44
N GLN A 94 3.97 5.86 1.74
CA GLN A 94 5.12 5.96 0.80
C GLN A 94 4.85 5.17 -0.47
N THR A 95 4.32 3.96 -0.34
CA THR A 95 3.98 3.09 -1.48
C THR A 95 2.87 3.71 -2.32
N TYR A 96 1.81 4.23 -1.68
CA TYR A 96 0.74 4.98 -2.33
C TYR A 96 1.29 6.12 -3.19
N ASN A 97 2.14 6.97 -2.61
CA ASN A 97 2.69 8.14 -3.30
C ASN A 97 3.56 7.73 -4.50
N SER A 98 4.31 6.62 -4.39
CA SER A 98 5.12 6.10 -5.48
C SER A 98 4.27 5.61 -6.65
N ILE A 99 3.24 4.80 -6.38
CA ILE A 99 2.33 4.27 -7.40
C ILE A 99 1.57 5.40 -8.09
N GLN A 100 1.07 6.37 -7.31
CA GLN A 100 0.36 7.53 -7.87
C GLN A 100 1.27 8.34 -8.82
N ARG A 101 2.54 8.55 -8.45
CA ARG A 101 3.51 9.22 -9.33
C ARG A 101 3.78 8.41 -10.60
N ALA A 102 3.96 7.10 -10.48
CA ALA A 102 4.16 6.24 -11.64
C ALA A 102 2.96 6.29 -12.60
N GLU A 103 1.73 6.33 -12.06
CA GLU A 103 0.50 6.44 -12.86
C GLU A 103 0.42 7.80 -13.59
N ASN A 104 0.71 8.90 -12.90
CA ASN A 104 0.75 10.23 -13.51
C ASN A 104 1.81 10.31 -14.63
N ASP A 105 3.05 9.91 -14.35
CA ASP A 105 4.16 9.95 -15.31
C ASP A 105 3.87 9.06 -16.53
N GLY A 106 3.21 7.92 -16.31
CA GLY A 106 2.81 7.01 -17.37
C GLY A 106 1.63 7.51 -18.20
N ASN A 107 0.62 8.15 -17.60
CA ASN A 107 -0.45 8.83 -18.33
C ASN A 107 0.12 9.94 -19.23
N ASP A 108 1.02 10.78 -18.68
CA ASP A 108 1.68 11.84 -19.46
C ASP A 108 2.48 11.27 -20.63
N THR A 109 3.15 10.13 -20.42
CA THR A 109 3.89 9.43 -21.46
C THR A 109 2.98 8.86 -22.55
N VAL A 110 1.88 8.20 -22.17
CA VAL A 110 0.89 7.65 -23.12
C VAL A 110 0.25 8.77 -23.92
N ASN A 111 -0.15 9.87 -23.28
CA ASN A 111 -0.76 11.02 -23.95
C ASN A 111 0.20 11.62 -24.97
N TYR A 112 1.46 11.84 -24.58
CA TYR A 112 2.49 12.35 -25.48
C TYR A 112 2.68 11.44 -26.71
N ILE A 113 2.85 10.12 -26.51
CA ILE A 113 3.05 9.19 -27.63
C ILE A 113 1.79 9.12 -28.50
N SER A 114 0.60 9.14 -27.90
CA SER A 114 -0.67 9.10 -28.63
C SER A 114 -0.88 10.32 -29.51
N ASP A 115 -0.51 11.51 -29.02
CA ASP A 115 -0.63 12.74 -29.81
C ASP A 115 0.37 12.79 -30.96
N GLU A 116 1.59 12.29 -30.78
CA GLU A 116 2.55 12.15 -31.86
C GLU A 116 2.14 11.09 -32.90
N LEU A 117 1.54 9.97 -32.46
CA LEU A 117 0.96 8.98 -33.37
C LEU A 117 -0.14 9.59 -34.25
N LYS A 118 -1.03 10.42 -33.69
CA LYS A 118 -2.08 11.09 -34.48
C LYS A 118 -1.50 11.98 -35.59
N LYS A 119 -0.45 12.74 -35.29
CA LYS A 119 0.24 13.62 -36.27
C LYS A 119 0.88 12.84 -37.42
N VAL A 120 1.24 11.59 -37.14
CA VAL A 120 1.90 10.69 -38.09
C VAL A 120 0.86 9.95 -38.95
N ILE A 121 -0.24 9.51 -38.36
CA ILE A 121 -1.30 8.74 -39.05
C ILE A 121 -2.01 9.58 -40.11
N THR A 122 -2.06 10.91 -39.95
CA THR A 122 -2.57 11.84 -40.98
C THR A 122 -1.83 11.77 -42.32
N PHE A 123 -0.70 11.03 -42.41
CA PHE A 123 0.05 10.78 -43.65
C PHE A 123 -0.30 9.43 -44.34
N ASN A 124 -1.43 8.78 -44.02
CA ASN A 124 -1.88 7.49 -44.58
C ASN A 124 -0.92 6.30 -44.33
N ILE A 125 -0.34 6.23 -43.13
CA ILE A 125 0.54 5.13 -42.71
C ILE A 125 -0.04 4.30 -41.55
N ASP A 126 -1.38 4.26 -41.45
CA ASP A 126 -2.07 3.65 -40.30
C ASP A 126 -1.89 2.12 -40.21
N ASP A 127 -1.71 1.48 -41.37
CA ASP A 127 -1.48 0.04 -41.52
C ASP A 127 0.01 -0.34 -41.49
N ASP A 128 0.90 0.63 -41.22
CA ASP A 128 2.33 0.35 -41.05
C ASP A 128 2.55 -0.57 -39.84
N GLU A 129 3.32 -1.65 -40.05
CA GLU A 129 3.53 -2.70 -39.05
C GLU A 129 4.10 -2.14 -37.74
N ASP A 130 4.97 -1.14 -37.81
CA ASP A 130 5.54 -0.52 -36.63
C ASP A 130 4.49 0.32 -35.87
N ILE A 131 3.61 1.02 -36.59
CA ILE A 131 2.51 1.80 -35.99
C ILE A 131 1.53 0.87 -35.28
N VAL A 132 1.14 -0.23 -35.92
CA VAL A 132 0.28 -1.25 -35.30
C VAL A 132 0.94 -1.85 -34.05
N GLY A 133 2.24 -2.17 -34.13
CA GLY A 133 3.02 -2.67 -33.01
C GLY A 133 3.07 -1.69 -31.83
N ILE A 134 3.27 -0.40 -32.09
CA ILE A 134 3.29 0.65 -31.06
C ILE A 134 1.92 0.83 -30.42
N LYS A 135 0.82 0.83 -31.20
CA LYS A 135 -0.55 0.89 -30.66
C LYS A 135 -0.83 -0.29 -29.71
N LYS A 136 -0.40 -1.50 -30.07
CA LYS A 136 -0.53 -2.68 -29.21
C LYS A 136 0.26 -2.52 -27.91
N GLU A 137 1.51 -2.05 -27.99
CA GLU A 137 2.35 -1.82 -26.81
C GLU A 137 1.76 -0.70 -25.90
N LEU A 138 1.18 0.37 -26.47
CA LEU A 138 0.42 1.37 -25.70
C LEU A 138 -0.79 0.78 -24.98
N GLY A 139 -1.53 -0.13 -25.62
CA GLY A 139 -2.62 -0.87 -24.98
C GLY A 139 -2.13 -1.64 -23.73
N GLY A 140 -0.95 -2.26 -23.81
CA GLY A 140 -0.30 -2.89 -22.67
C GLY A 140 0.03 -1.89 -21.54
N ILE A 141 0.56 -0.72 -21.87
CA ILE A 141 0.83 0.34 -20.88
C ILE A 141 -0.46 0.83 -20.21
N ASN A 142 -1.54 1.02 -20.97
CA ASN A 142 -2.84 1.43 -20.41
C ASN A 142 -3.38 0.41 -19.40
N ASN A 143 -3.17 -0.88 -19.65
CA ASN A 143 -3.54 -1.92 -18.67
C ASN A 143 -2.71 -1.80 -17.39
N ILE A 144 -1.39 -1.53 -17.50
CA ILE A 144 -0.54 -1.27 -16.34
C ILE A 144 -1.05 -0.06 -15.55
N LEU A 145 -1.39 1.05 -16.24
CA LEU A 145 -1.91 2.27 -15.60
C LEU A 145 -3.22 2.01 -14.85
N ASN A 146 -4.13 1.22 -15.42
CA ASN A 146 -5.35 0.81 -14.74
C ASN A 146 -5.05 0.04 -13.45
N HIS A 147 -4.11 -0.90 -13.48
CA HIS A 147 -3.71 -1.62 -12.26
C HIS A 147 -3.03 -0.71 -11.23
N LEU A 148 -2.22 0.26 -11.64
CA LEU A 148 -1.68 1.25 -10.71
C LEU A 148 -2.80 2.06 -10.03
N ARG A 149 -3.83 2.44 -10.81
CA ARG A 149 -4.99 3.18 -10.33
C ARG A 149 -5.78 2.42 -9.27
N GLU A 150 -6.06 1.16 -9.54
CA GLU A 150 -6.69 0.24 -8.59
C GLU A 150 -5.83 0.10 -7.32
N ASN A 151 -4.53 -0.11 -7.49
CA ASN A 151 -3.61 -0.31 -6.38
C ASN A 151 -3.52 0.90 -5.45
N TYR A 152 -3.32 2.11 -5.95
CA TYR A 152 -3.25 3.27 -5.05
C TYR A 152 -4.60 3.55 -4.38
N SER A 153 -5.74 3.27 -5.04
CA SER A 153 -7.06 3.35 -4.40
C SER A 153 -7.19 2.38 -3.22
N ASN A 154 -6.70 1.15 -3.38
CA ASN A 154 -6.70 0.16 -2.31
C ASN A 154 -5.75 0.54 -1.17
N LEU A 155 -4.59 1.14 -1.48
CA LEU A 155 -3.67 1.64 -0.46
C LEU A 155 -4.25 2.81 0.34
N ASP A 156 -5.06 3.68 -0.29
CA ASP A 156 -5.79 4.74 0.42
C ASP A 156 -6.81 4.17 1.42
N LYS A 157 -7.56 3.13 1.03
CA LYS A 157 -8.45 2.41 1.94
C LYS A 157 -7.68 1.76 3.09
N MET A 158 -6.54 1.14 2.78
CA MET A 158 -5.68 0.50 3.78
C MET A 158 -5.13 1.53 4.79
N GLU A 159 -4.71 2.71 4.33
CA GLU A 159 -4.24 3.80 5.19
C GLU A 159 -5.32 4.23 6.18
N LYS A 160 -6.56 4.40 5.71
CA LYS A 160 -7.72 4.75 6.55
C LYS A 160 -8.00 3.70 7.61
N ILE A 161 -7.96 2.42 7.25
CA ILE A 161 -8.14 1.29 8.18
C ILE A 161 -7.03 1.28 9.24
N LEU A 162 -5.77 1.44 8.82
CA LEU A 162 -4.64 1.46 9.75
C LEU A 162 -4.72 2.65 10.72
N LYS A 163 -5.20 3.81 10.24
CA LYS A 163 -5.43 4.99 11.07
C LYS A 163 -6.54 4.76 12.11
N ASP A 164 -7.64 4.10 11.74
CA ASP A 164 -8.69 3.73 12.67
C ASP A 164 -8.17 2.79 13.78
N TYR A 165 -7.38 1.78 13.42
CA TYR A 165 -6.74 0.91 14.42
C TYR A 165 -5.75 1.65 15.33
N GLU A 166 -4.95 2.56 14.77
CA GLU A 166 -4.03 3.39 15.56
C GLU A 166 -4.78 4.22 16.60
N ASN A 167 -5.88 4.86 16.21
CA ASN A 167 -6.70 5.65 17.10
C ASN A 167 -7.29 4.77 18.21
N LYS A 168 -7.95 3.66 17.86
CA LYS A 168 -8.54 2.74 18.85
C LYS A 168 -7.54 2.20 19.86
N LEU A 169 -6.34 1.84 19.41
CA LEU A 169 -5.28 1.38 20.32
C LEU A 169 -4.77 2.51 21.22
N THR A 170 -4.71 3.73 20.71
CA THR A 170 -4.32 4.92 21.49
C THR A 170 -5.38 5.24 22.54
N ASP A 171 -6.66 5.21 22.17
CA ASP A 171 -7.77 5.42 23.10
C ASP A 171 -7.73 4.41 24.26
N ILE A 172 -7.54 3.11 23.96
CA ILE A 172 -7.39 2.07 25.01
C ILE A 172 -6.14 2.32 25.87
N TYR A 173 -5.04 2.77 25.27
CA TYR A 173 -3.81 3.07 26.01
C TYR A 173 -4.00 4.25 26.98
N ASP A 174 -4.72 5.28 26.56
CA ASP A 174 -5.00 6.48 27.35
C ASP A 174 -6.00 6.19 28.48
N GLU A 175 -7.04 5.37 28.23
CA GLU A 175 -7.99 4.91 29.28
C GLU A 175 -7.33 4.12 30.42
N LEU A 176 -6.16 3.54 30.18
CA LEU A 176 -5.36 2.86 31.20
C LEU A 176 -4.52 3.82 32.04
N ASP A 177 -4.31 5.07 31.59
CA ASP A 177 -3.58 6.10 32.34
C ASP A 177 -4.44 6.73 33.45
N ASP A 178 -5.75 6.84 33.24
CA ASP A 178 -6.68 7.47 34.20
C ASP A 178 -7.04 6.57 35.40
N ARG A 179 -6.57 5.31 35.45
CA ARG A 179 -6.97 4.30 36.45
C ARG A 179 -5.81 3.77 37.31
N TYR A 180 -4.83 4.62 37.61
CA TYR A 180 -3.53 4.24 38.20
C TYR A 180 -3.54 3.82 39.69
N ASP A 181 -4.62 3.22 40.21
CA ASP A 181 -4.73 2.79 41.63
C ASP A 181 -4.30 1.32 41.85
N GLY A 182 -3.57 0.73 40.90
CA GLY A 182 -2.78 -0.49 41.15
C GLY A 182 -3.51 -1.82 41.01
N ILE A 183 -4.83 -1.82 40.82
CA ILE A 183 -5.62 -2.98 40.34
C ILE A 183 -6.62 -2.43 39.32
N VAL A 184 -6.19 -2.30 38.06
CA VAL A 184 -7.12 -2.02 36.97
C VAL A 184 -7.82 -3.32 36.64
N GLU A 185 -9.09 -3.47 37.04
CA GLU A 185 -9.99 -4.38 36.36
C GLU A 185 -10.12 -3.86 34.91
N PHE A 186 -9.42 -4.52 34.00
CA PHE A 186 -9.65 -4.33 32.57
C PHE A 186 -11.15 -4.56 32.34
N THR A 187 -11.89 -3.53 31.95
CA THR A 187 -13.33 -3.67 31.81
C THR A 187 -13.64 -4.70 30.74
N LYS A 188 -14.76 -5.40 30.90
CA LYS A 188 -15.27 -6.36 29.91
C LYS A 188 -15.33 -5.73 28.51
N GLU A 189 -15.59 -4.42 28.41
CA GLU A 189 -15.62 -3.63 27.18
C GLU A 189 -14.25 -3.48 26.51
N GLY A 190 -13.17 -3.26 27.29
CA GLY A 190 -11.80 -3.24 26.76
C GLY A 190 -11.38 -4.62 26.22
N LEU A 191 -11.88 -5.68 26.86
CA LEU A 191 -11.65 -7.07 26.47
C LEU A 191 -12.43 -7.43 25.18
N GLU A 192 -13.65 -6.95 25.05
CA GLU A 192 -14.45 -7.05 23.83
C GLU A 192 -13.83 -6.24 22.68
N SER A 193 -13.28 -5.06 22.95
CA SER A 193 -12.56 -4.23 21.97
C SER A 193 -11.29 -4.91 21.46
N LEU A 194 -10.49 -5.52 22.34
CA LEU A 194 -9.30 -6.31 21.94
C LEU A 194 -9.67 -7.56 21.13
N LYS A 195 -10.73 -8.28 21.52
CA LYS A 195 -11.24 -9.43 20.75
C LYS A 195 -11.78 -9.00 19.39
N PHE A 196 -12.48 -7.87 19.32
CA PHE A 196 -12.97 -7.31 18.08
C PHE A 196 -11.82 -6.94 17.14
N ILE A 197 -10.75 -6.32 17.67
CA ILE A 197 -9.54 -6.02 16.90
C ILE A 197 -8.87 -7.33 16.40
N ASP A 198 -8.70 -8.34 17.25
CA ASP A 198 -8.12 -9.64 16.88
C ASP A 198 -8.90 -10.33 15.75
N ASN A 199 -10.23 -10.39 15.87
CA ASN A 199 -11.09 -11.02 14.87
C ASN A 199 -11.07 -10.26 13.53
N ASN A 200 -11.17 -8.93 13.54
CA ASN A 200 -11.11 -8.15 12.30
C ASN A 200 -9.73 -8.20 11.61
N LEU A 201 -8.65 -8.36 12.38
CA LEU A 201 -7.32 -8.57 11.82
C LEU A 201 -7.18 -9.95 11.17
N LYS A 202 -7.81 -10.99 11.73
CA LYS A 202 -7.84 -12.32 11.11
C LYS A 202 -8.59 -12.29 9.79
N ASP A 203 -9.79 -11.69 9.75
CA ASP A 203 -10.62 -11.70 8.54
C ASP A 203 -10.01 -10.86 7.41
N ARG A 204 -9.45 -9.69 7.70
CA ARG A 204 -8.95 -8.76 6.65
C ARG A 204 -7.57 -9.09 6.09
N PHE A 205 -6.76 -9.88 6.79
CA PHE A 205 -5.45 -10.30 6.28
C PHE A 205 -5.50 -11.66 5.57
N VAL A 206 -6.53 -12.49 5.79
CA VAL A 206 -6.74 -13.73 5.03
C VAL A 206 -7.15 -13.41 3.58
N ASP A 207 -7.97 -12.39 3.36
CA ASP A 207 -8.42 -11.99 2.01
C ASP A 207 -7.32 -11.37 1.14
N VAL A 208 -6.19 -10.93 1.73
CA VAL A 208 -5.07 -10.31 0.99
C VAL A 208 -4.00 -11.34 0.59
N VAL A 209 -4.09 -12.58 1.09
CA VAL A 209 -3.13 -13.67 0.82
C VAL A 209 -3.63 -14.65 -0.25
N HIS A 210 -4.84 -14.45 -0.78
CA HIS A 210 -5.46 -15.32 -1.80
C HIS A 210 -5.78 -14.62 -3.12
N VAL A 211 -4.92 -13.68 -3.55
CA VAL A 211 -4.91 -13.15 -4.93
C VAL A 211 -3.51 -13.26 -5.52
#